data_AF-A0A559KML3-F1
#
_entry.id   AF-A0A559KML3-F1
#
_cell.length_a   1.000
_cell.length_b   1.000
_cell.length_c   1.000
_cell.angle_alpha   90.00
_cell.angle_beta   90.00
_cell.angle_gamma   90.00
#
_symmetry.space_group_name_H-M   'P 1'
#
loop_
_entity.id
_entity.type
_entity.pdbx_description
1 polymer ?
#
loop_
_entity_poly.entity_id
_entity_poly.type
_entity_poly.pdbx_seq_one_letter_code
_entity_poly.pdbx_strand_id
1 'polypeptide(L)'
;MGSQSTSHIMQYATYVQPNTGLPRIGHFDLANGTIQPLSFISGTPVTDLYQVIAAGASRIIPDGEALAAKDVKLLPTISGRDIMAVGKNYMEHAKEFNSSGYDSSDKTDRPSHPVIFTKRATSIIAHGDVILPHAEFSQTLDYEGEIGVVVGKTGYRVSEADAWDYVWGYTIINDMTARERQRDHKQFFIGKSADTFCPIGPVAVSKDDLPSVLKVETHVNGELRQSSTTQDLIFSIPTLIKTISEGQTLQPGDVIATGTPAGVGIGKNPPVFLQPGDEVSVSVTGLGTLTNKIGTAEILNPTVQRVSSDSPFQITNSAKTLGAGVGLAELNGKQLNYQRKGSGSNHIVFVHGLGGTLDYWTPLISKLSLAENNSLHLFDLEGHGLSPTHPLSKLSIESFALDIRSIFDAANITSSAPATLFAHSLGCLAALNFALDNPSLVGKLVLVGPPPSPLPDAASKGAGCRNFWALQTDEPNRNRCR
;
A
#
# COMPACT_ATOMS: atom_id res chain seq x y z
N MET A 1 16.48 7.01 -40.21
CA MET A 1 16.37 8.30 -39.50
C MET A 1 16.38 7.98 -38.02
N GLY A 2 17.45 8.35 -37.31
CA GLY A 2 17.61 7.99 -35.90
C GLY A 2 16.54 8.64 -35.05
N SER A 3 15.80 7.83 -34.29
CA SER A 3 14.95 8.32 -33.21
C SER A 3 15.86 8.92 -32.15
N GLN A 4 15.91 10.24 -32.06
CA GLN A 4 16.38 10.91 -30.87
C GLN A 4 15.48 10.46 -29.73
N SER A 5 15.98 9.55 -28.89
CA SER A 5 15.38 9.24 -27.60
C SER A 5 15.60 10.47 -26.74
N THR A 6 14.64 11.40 -26.73
CA THR A 6 14.54 12.40 -25.68
C THR A 6 14.36 11.61 -24.38
N SER A 7 15.40 11.56 -23.54
CA SER A 7 15.29 10.99 -22.20
C SER A 7 14.33 11.88 -21.42
N HIS A 8 13.05 11.51 -21.42
CA HIS A 8 12.05 12.18 -20.61
C HIS A 8 12.39 11.91 -19.14
N ILE A 9 12.76 12.96 -18.41
CA ILE A 9 12.98 12.91 -16.96
C ILE A 9 11.73 12.34 -16.30
N MET A 10 11.86 11.19 -15.63
CA MET A 10 10.72 10.53 -15.00
C MET A 10 10.56 10.99 -13.56
N GLN A 11 9.50 11.76 -13.33
CA GLN A 11 9.04 12.19 -12.02
C GLN A 11 7.98 11.22 -11.50
N TYR A 12 8.37 10.28 -10.64
CA TYR A 12 7.47 9.23 -10.17
C TYR A 12 6.62 9.73 -9.01
N ALA A 13 5.30 9.77 -9.20
CA ALA A 13 4.33 10.03 -8.13
C ALA A 13 3.51 8.78 -7.84
N THR A 14 3.25 8.54 -6.55
CA THR A 14 2.32 7.52 -6.09
C THR A 14 0.95 8.16 -5.90
N TYR A 15 -0.11 7.54 -6.40
CA TYR A 15 -1.47 8.06 -6.30
C TYR A 15 -2.50 6.94 -6.18
N VAL A 16 -3.70 7.28 -5.69
CA VAL A 16 -4.85 6.38 -5.67
C VAL A 16 -5.57 6.46 -7.00
N GLN A 17 -5.69 5.35 -7.72
CA GLN A 17 -6.41 5.35 -8.99
C GLN A 17 -7.93 5.46 -8.77
N PRO A 18 -8.61 6.48 -9.35
CA PRO A 18 -10.02 6.76 -9.04
C PRO A 18 -10.97 5.58 -9.22
N ASN A 19 -10.78 4.80 -10.29
CA ASN A 19 -11.72 3.72 -10.65
C ASN A 19 -11.59 2.47 -9.77
N THR A 20 -10.43 2.26 -9.14
CA THR A 20 -10.13 1.02 -8.39
C THR A 20 -9.88 1.26 -6.92
N GLY A 21 -9.56 2.49 -6.52
CA GLY A 21 -9.14 2.82 -5.16
C GLY A 21 -7.74 2.31 -4.80
N LEU A 22 -6.98 1.76 -5.76
CA LEU A 22 -5.69 1.13 -5.50
C LEU A 22 -4.51 2.08 -5.76
N PRO A 23 -3.39 1.91 -5.03
CA PRO A 23 -2.15 2.61 -5.31
C PRO A 23 -1.61 2.31 -6.71
N ARG A 24 -1.13 3.36 -7.38
CA ARG A 24 -0.46 3.31 -8.69
C ARG A 24 0.72 4.27 -8.70
N ILE A 25 1.67 4.01 -9.59
CA ILE A 25 2.73 4.94 -9.96
C ILE A 25 2.40 5.58 -11.30
N GLY A 26 2.64 6.88 -11.40
CA GLY A 26 2.55 7.65 -12.62
C GLY A 26 3.73 8.60 -12.80
N HIS A 27 3.95 9.06 -14.02
CA HIS A 27 4.80 10.20 -14.31
C HIS A 27 4.02 11.49 -14.02
N PHE A 28 4.46 12.26 -13.03
CA PHE A 28 3.88 13.55 -12.68
C PHE A 28 4.59 14.67 -13.44
N ASP A 29 3.88 15.25 -14.40
CA ASP A 29 4.27 16.50 -15.04
C ASP A 29 3.98 17.66 -14.08
N LEU A 30 5.02 18.09 -13.35
CA LEU A 30 4.94 19.22 -12.42
C LEU A 30 4.52 20.54 -13.08
N ALA A 31 4.78 20.72 -14.38
CA ALA A 31 4.46 21.96 -15.09
C ALA A 31 2.98 22.03 -15.45
N ASN A 32 2.40 20.90 -15.89
CA ASN A 32 1.02 20.84 -16.34
C ASN A 32 0.04 20.33 -15.27
N GLY A 33 0.54 19.81 -14.15
CA GLY A 33 -0.32 19.31 -13.08
C GLY A 33 -1.02 18.01 -13.46
N THR A 34 -0.39 17.14 -14.25
CA THR A 34 -0.97 15.89 -14.75
C THR A 34 -0.14 14.68 -14.37
N ILE A 35 -0.79 13.53 -14.23
CA ILE A 35 -0.17 12.25 -13.92
C ILE A 35 -0.48 11.29 -15.07
N GLN A 36 0.56 10.92 -15.82
CA GLN A 36 0.47 9.84 -16.81
C GLN A 36 0.65 8.50 -16.08
N PRO A 37 -0.36 7.61 -16.03
CA PRO A 37 -0.21 6.30 -15.40
C PRO A 37 0.93 5.50 -16.04
N LEU A 38 1.60 4.67 -15.24
CA LEU A 38 2.70 3.83 -15.69
C LEU A 38 2.39 2.33 -15.52
N SER A 39 2.83 1.54 -16.48
CA SER A 39 2.79 0.07 -16.44
C SER A 39 4.15 -0.51 -16.79
N PHE A 40 4.38 -1.77 -16.43
CA PHE A 40 5.47 -2.54 -17.00
C PHE A 40 5.20 -2.86 -18.47
N ILE A 41 6.23 -3.23 -19.22
CA ILE A 41 6.10 -3.68 -20.62
C ILE A 41 5.08 -4.82 -20.86
N SER A 42 4.70 -5.56 -19.80
CA SER A 42 3.65 -6.58 -19.84
C SER A 42 2.22 -6.02 -19.83
N GLY A 43 2.06 -4.70 -19.64
CA GLY A 43 0.79 -4.04 -19.31
C GLY A 43 0.38 -4.19 -17.85
N THR A 44 1.19 -4.86 -17.01
CA THR A 44 0.94 -4.94 -15.57
C THR A 44 1.17 -3.56 -14.95
N PRO A 45 0.19 -2.99 -14.23
CA PRO A 45 0.39 -1.67 -13.67
C PRO A 45 1.46 -1.61 -12.58
N VAL A 46 2.19 -0.50 -12.53
CA VAL A 46 3.15 -0.25 -11.44
C VAL A 46 2.40 0.31 -10.24
N THR A 47 2.60 -0.28 -9.06
CA THR A 47 1.79 0.03 -7.86
C THR A 47 2.56 0.81 -6.78
N ASP A 48 3.88 0.75 -6.77
CA ASP A 48 4.71 1.42 -5.77
C ASP A 48 6.13 1.73 -6.30
N LEU A 49 6.89 2.56 -5.57
CA LEU A 49 8.24 2.95 -5.98
C LEU A 49 9.27 1.81 -5.83
N TYR A 50 9.04 0.83 -4.95
CA TYR A 50 9.94 -0.31 -4.79
C TYR A 50 10.02 -1.13 -6.08
N GLN A 51 8.89 -1.28 -6.76
CA GLN A 51 8.79 -1.87 -8.09
C GLN A 51 9.59 -1.09 -9.14
N VAL A 52 9.54 0.25 -9.12
CA VAL A 52 10.31 1.11 -10.03
C VAL A 52 11.81 0.90 -9.82
N ILE A 53 12.26 0.91 -8.57
CA ILE A 53 13.66 0.71 -8.19
C ILE A 53 14.14 -0.68 -8.64
N ALA A 54 13.35 -1.73 -8.39
CA ALA A 54 13.72 -3.11 -8.70
C ALA A 54 13.72 -3.40 -10.21
N ALA A 55 12.76 -2.86 -10.96
CA ALA A 55 12.63 -3.13 -12.40
C ALA A 55 13.55 -2.24 -13.24
N GLY A 56 13.80 -1.01 -12.80
CA GLY A 56 14.48 0.04 -13.55
C GLY A 56 13.59 0.68 -14.63
N ALA A 57 13.89 1.94 -14.96
CA ALA A 57 13.06 2.78 -15.83
C ALA A 57 12.81 2.19 -17.23
N SER A 58 13.78 1.46 -17.80
CA SER A 58 13.68 0.86 -19.15
C SER A 58 12.54 -0.16 -19.34
N ARG A 59 11.97 -0.68 -18.24
CA ARG A 59 10.89 -1.67 -18.27
C ARG A 59 9.52 -1.07 -17.99
N ILE A 60 9.44 0.25 -17.89
CA ILE A 60 8.24 1.00 -17.49
C ILE A 60 7.84 1.90 -18.65
N ILE A 61 6.56 1.85 -19.01
CA ILE A 61 5.99 2.56 -20.14
C ILE A 61 4.73 3.33 -19.70
N PRO A 62 4.39 4.45 -20.37
CA PRO A 62 3.09 5.09 -20.22
C PRO A 62 1.93 4.12 -20.47
N ASP A 63 0.89 4.23 -19.65
CA ASP A 63 -0.35 3.47 -19.72
C ASP A 63 -1.55 4.40 -19.61
N GLY A 64 -2.62 4.13 -20.38
CA GLY A 64 -3.87 4.89 -20.34
C GLY A 64 -3.75 6.39 -20.62
N GLU A 65 -4.80 7.12 -20.27
CA GLU A 65 -4.88 8.58 -20.39
C GLU A 65 -4.28 9.28 -19.16
N ALA A 66 -3.66 10.44 -19.39
CA ALA A 66 -3.17 11.30 -18.32
C ALA A 66 -4.33 11.83 -17.46
N LEU A 67 -4.16 11.78 -16.15
CA LEU A 67 -5.12 12.25 -15.16
C LEU A 67 -4.71 13.65 -14.67
N ALA A 68 -5.66 14.51 -14.33
CA ALA A 68 -5.32 15.74 -13.63
C ALA A 68 -4.93 15.41 -12.17
N ALA A 69 -3.78 15.90 -11.70
CA ALA A 69 -3.25 15.59 -10.38
C ALA A 69 -4.20 16.02 -9.25
N LYS A 70 -4.96 17.09 -9.45
CA LYS A 70 -5.98 17.60 -8.51
C LYS A 70 -7.19 16.66 -8.33
N ASP A 71 -7.44 15.77 -9.30
CA ASP A 71 -8.59 14.87 -9.32
C ASP A 71 -8.23 13.48 -8.74
N VAL A 72 -6.99 13.31 -8.27
CA VAL A 72 -6.52 12.08 -7.62
C VAL A 72 -5.93 12.38 -6.25
N LYS A 73 -5.99 11.40 -5.35
CA LYS A 73 -5.29 11.48 -4.08
C LYS A 73 -3.84 11.05 -4.26
N LEU A 74 -2.89 11.96 -4.04
CA LEU A 74 -1.48 11.60 -3.94
C LEU A 74 -1.23 10.77 -2.66
N LEU A 75 -0.27 9.86 -2.77
CA LEU A 75 0.26 9.05 -1.67
C LEU A 75 1.73 9.45 -1.43
N PRO A 76 2.30 9.13 -0.26
CA PRO A 76 3.74 9.30 -0.09
C PRO A 76 4.48 8.55 -1.19
N THR A 77 5.50 9.19 -1.77
CA THR A 77 6.28 8.58 -2.87
C THR A 77 6.87 7.23 -2.48
N ILE A 78 7.25 7.08 -1.21
CA ILE A 78 7.69 5.82 -0.61
C ILE A 78 7.28 5.79 0.86
N SER A 79 6.90 4.62 1.36
CA SER A 79 6.48 4.41 2.75
C SER A 79 6.65 2.94 3.16
N GLY A 80 6.30 2.59 4.41
CA GLY A 80 6.34 1.22 4.93
C GLY A 80 7.65 0.83 5.63
N ARG A 81 8.65 1.71 5.65
CA ARG A 81 9.89 1.57 6.42
C ARG A 81 10.19 2.86 7.18
N ASP A 82 10.89 2.72 8.30
CA ASP A 82 11.38 3.87 9.06
C ASP A 82 12.42 4.63 8.21
N ILE A 83 12.42 5.96 8.32
CA ILE A 83 13.36 6.83 7.61
C ILE A 83 14.59 7.00 8.47
N MET A 84 15.78 6.78 7.89
CA MET A 84 17.04 7.11 8.54
C MET A 84 17.28 8.60 8.37
N ALA A 85 17.44 9.34 9.46
CA ALA A 85 17.55 10.79 9.44
C ALA A 85 18.87 11.23 10.09
N VAL A 86 19.41 12.35 9.61
CA VAL A 86 20.72 12.86 10.02
C VAL A 86 20.57 14.18 10.75
N GLY A 87 20.98 14.22 12.01
CA GLY A 87 20.98 15.44 12.81
C GLY A 87 22.19 16.34 12.51
N LYS A 88 21.98 17.67 12.59
CA LYS A 88 23.04 18.69 12.54
C LYS A 88 23.99 18.56 11.32
N ASN A 89 23.45 18.30 10.12
CA ASN A 89 24.28 18.07 8.92
C ASN A 89 24.56 19.32 8.07
N TYR A 90 24.21 20.51 8.54
CA TYR A 90 24.59 21.79 7.94
C TYR A 90 25.29 22.65 8.99
N MET A 91 26.41 23.28 8.63
CA MET A 91 27.25 24.01 9.58
C MET A 91 26.51 25.15 10.29
N GLU A 92 25.78 25.98 9.54
CA GLU A 92 25.04 27.10 10.11
C GLU A 92 23.87 26.63 10.97
N HIS A 93 23.24 25.51 10.61
CA HIS A 93 22.18 24.91 11.42
C HIS A 93 22.74 24.35 12.75
N ALA A 94 23.92 23.71 12.71
CA ALA A 94 24.56 23.20 13.92
C ALA A 94 24.88 24.32 14.91
N LYS A 95 25.39 25.47 14.43
CA LYS A 95 25.62 26.67 15.24
C LYS A 95 24.32 27.27 15.80
N GLU A 96 23.29 27.37 14.96
CA GLU A 96 21.96 27.85 15.34
C GLU A 96 21.33 27.00 16.45
N PHE A 97 21.34 25.68 16.29
CA PHE A 97 20.79 24.75 17.26
C PHE A 97 21.56 24.77 18.59
N ASN A 98 22.89 24.78 18.57
CA ASN A 98 23.70 24.87 19.78
C ASN A 98 23.44 26.17 20.55
N SER A 99 23.21 27.27 19.83
CA SER A 99 22.93 28.59 20.43
C SER A 99 21.55 28.67 21.09
N SER A 100 20.61 27.79 20.72
CA SER A 100 19.24 27.76 21.26
C SER A 100 19.14 27.25 22.71
N GLY A 101 20.17 26.56 23.21
CA GLY A 101 20.17 25.94 24.54
C GLY A 101 19.33 24.65 24.66
N TYR A 102 18.79 24.13 23.55
CA TYR A 102 18.09 22.85 23.49
C TYR A 102 19.02 21.66 23.21
N ASP A 103 20.31 21.92 23.03
CA ASP A 103 21.31 20.89 22.86
C ASP A 103 21.76 20.31 24.21
N SER A 104 21.44 19.04 24.42
CA SER A 104 21.80 18.31 25.65
C SER A 104 23.00 17.38 25.48
N SER A 105 23.61 17.36 24.29
CA SER A 105 24.76 16.50 23.95
C SER A 105 25.75 17.25 23.04
N ASP A 106 26.89 17.62 23.63
CA ASP A 106 28.10 18.20 23.04
C ASP A 106 28.09 19.69 22.63
N LYS A 107 28.95 20.48 23.30
CA LYS A 107 29.18 21.93 23.03
C LYS A 107 30.01 22.21 21.77
N THR A 108 30.18 21.24 20.88
CA THR A 108 31.00 21.38 19.67
C THR A 108 30.11 21.62 18.45
N ASP A 109 30.36 22.71 17.73
CA ASP A 109 29.58 23.14 16.56
C ASP A 109 29.66 22.19 15.37
N ARG A 110 30.68 21.33 15.31
CA ARG A 110 30.81 20.30 14.27
C ARG A 110 30.87 18.91 14.91
N PRO A 111 29.88 18.04 14.67
CA PRO A 111 29.95 16.65 15.08
C PRO A 111 31.17 15.95 14.46
N SER A 112 31.77 15.01 15.17
CA SER A 112 32.89 14.20 14.64
C SER A 112 32.40 13.07 13.71
N HIS A 113 31.16 12.62 13.91
CA HIS A 113 30.51 11.55 13.15
C HIS A 113 29.05 11.95 12.85
N PRO A 114 28.44 11.40 11.78
CA PRO A 114 27.02 11.60 11.51
C PRO A 114 26.15 11.16 12.69
N VAL A 115 25.22 12.02 13.13
CA VAL A 115 24.24 11.68 14.16
C VAL A 115 23.02 11.07 13.48
N ILE A 116 22.91 9.74 13.54
CA ILE A 116 21.82 9.00 12.90
C ILE A 116 20.70 8.73 13.90
N PHE A 117 19.46 9.04 13.52
CA PHE A 117 18.25 8.65 14.22
C PHE A 117 17.21 8.14 13.21
N THR A 118 16.02 7.75 13.69
CA THR A 118 14.94 7.31 12.81
C THR A 118 13.66 8.12 13.00
N LYS A 119 12.88 8.21 11.91
CA LYS A 119 11.47 8.60 11.94
C LYS A 119 10.62 7.37 11.69
N ARG A 120 9.62 7.14 12.55
CA ARG A 120 8.74 5.97 12.43
C ARG A 120 7.94 5.99 11.13
N ALA A 121 7.83 4.84 10.46
CA ALA A 121 7.07 4.68 9.20
C ALA A 121 5.60 5.14 9.30
N THR A 122 5.00 5.05 10.49
CA THR A 122 3.62 5.50 10.72
C THR A 122 3.48 7.02 10.63
N SER A 123 4.55 7.79 10.83
CA SER A 123 4.54 9.24 10.69
C SER A 123 4.50 9.75 9.24
N ILE A 124 4.68 8.84 8.26
CA ILE A 124 4.77 9.20 6.84
C ILE A 124 3.40 9.61 6.29
N ILE A 125 3.35 10.80 5.65
CA ILE A 125 2.17 11.33 4.96
C ILE A 125 2.54 11.94 3.59
N ALA A 126 1.55 12.11 2.72
CA ALA A 126 1.75 12.58 1.36
C ALA A 126 1.82 14.11 1.25
N HIS A 127 2.18 14.60 0.07
CA HIS A 127 1.91 15.99 -0.31
C HIS A 127 0.41 16.29 -0.18
N GLY A 128 0.08 17.44 0.42
CA GLY A 128 -1.29 17.91 0.62
C GLY A 128 -2.01 17.30 1.82
N ASP A 129 -1.48 16.23 2.43
CA ASP A 129 -2.04 15.69 3.69
C ASP A 129 -1.85 16.68 4.84
N VAL A 130 -2.75 16.60 5.83
CA VAL A 130 -2.71 17.44 7.04
C VAL A 130 -1.65 16.92 8.01
N ILE A 131 -0.85 17.83 8.56
CA ILE A 131 0.02 17.56 9.71
C ILE A 131 -0.78 17.82 10.99
N LEU A 132 -0.86 16.83 11.87
CA LEU A 132 -1.50 16.96 13.16
C LEU A 132 -0.66 17.85 14.10
N PRO A 133 -1.26 18.82 14.80
CA PRO A 133 -0.53 19.67 15.73
C PRO A 133 -0.09 18.92 16.99
N HIS A 134 -0.78 17.84 17.36
CA HIS A 134 -0.60 17.08 18.60
C HIS A 134 -0.46 17.98 19.84
N ALA A 135 -1.45 18.86 20.07
CA ALA A 135 -1.37 19.90 21.09
C ALA A 135 -1.14 19.38 22.53
N GLU A 136 -1.66 18.19 22.85
CA GLU A 136 -1.40 17.53 24.16
C GLU A 136 0.01 16.92 24.25
N PHE A 137 0.65 16.67 23.10
CA PHE A 137 1.99 16.13 23.00
C PHE A 137 3.05 17.24 23.03
N SER A 138 2.91 18.32 22.26
CA SER A 138 3.89 19.42 22.29
C SER A 138 3.31 20.75 21.82
N GLN A 139 3.89 21.85 22.32
CA GLN A 139 3.60 23.22 21.89
C GLN A 139 4.76 23.84 21.08
N THR A 140 5.73 23.01 20.68
CA THR A 140 6.99 23.45 20.05
C THR A 140 7.20 22.79 18.69
N LEU A 141 6.13 22.77 17.89
CA LEU A 141 6.12 22.19 16.56
C LEU A 141 6.98 23.02 15.60
N ASP A 142 7.88 22.35 14.88
CA ASP A 142 8.86 22.99 14.01
C ASP A 142 9.00 22.22 12.69
N TYR A 143 9.47 22.93 11.66
CA TYR A 143 9.70 22.42 10.31
C TYR A 143 11.19 22.20 10.05
N GLU A 144 11.50 21.22 9.20
CA GLU A 144 12.86 20.95 8.75
C GLU A 144 12.80 20.42 7.32
N GLY A 145 12.97 21.30 6.33
CA GLY A 145 12.99 20.87 4.93
C GLY A 145 14.29 20.14 4.60
N GLU A 146 14.17 18.95 4.01
CA GLU A 146 15.30 18.08 3.72
C GLU A 146 15.21 17.42 2.34
N ILE A 147 16.38 16.99 1.86
CA ILE A 147 16.52 16.14 0.69
C ILE A 147 16.54 14.69 1.18
N GLY A 148 15.62 13.87 0.67
CA GLY A 148 15.59 12.44 0.91
C GLY A 148 16.37 11.70 -0.17
N VAL A 149 17.42 10.97 0.20
CA VAL A 149 18.15 10.05 -0.69
C VAL A 149 17.45 8.68 -0.66
N VAL A 150 17.06 8.18 -1.83
CA VAL A 150 16.45 6.85 -1.98
C VAL A 150 17.52 5.85 -2.42
N VAL A 151 17.70 4.80 -1.63
CA VAL A 151 18.66 3.72 -1.90
C VAL A 151 18.14 2.81 -3.01
N GLY A 152 18.99 2.48 -3.98
CA GLY A 152 18.64 1.66 -5.14
C GLY A 152 19.08 0.19 -5.08
N LYS A 153 20.05 -0.14 -4.21
CA LYS A 153 20.69 -1.46 -4.17
C LYS A 153 20.92 -1.91 -2.74
N THR A 154 20.88 -3.23 -2.54
CA THR A 154 21.29 -3.82 -1.26
C THR A 154 22.78 -3.59 -1.04
N GLY A 155 23.18 -3.11 0.14
CA GLY A 155 24.58 -2.80 0.45
C GLY A 155 24.96 -3.05 1.90
N TYR A 156 26.16 -3.56 2.14
CA TYR A 156 26.74 -3.74 3.48
C TYR A 156 28.22 -3.38 3.41
N ARG A 157 28.68 -2.50 4.31
CA ARG A 157 30.03 -1.91 4.33
C ARG A 157 30.42 -1.27 3.00
N VAL A 158 29.54 -0.42 2.49
CA VAL A 158 29.74 0.32 1.25
C VAL A 158 30.84 1.37 1.44
N SER A 159 31.80 1.44 0.52
CA SER A 159 32.85 2.46 0.55
C SER A 159 32.30 3.82 0.07
N GLU A 160 32.91 4.94 0.46
CA GLU A 160 32.50 6.26 -0.08
C GLU A 160 32.69 6.34 -1.61
N ALA A 161 33.68 5.65 -2.16
CA ALA A 161 33.94 5.63 -3.59
C ALA A 161 32.80 4.95 -4.38
N ASP A 162 32.19 3.91 -3.80
CA ASP A 162 31.11 3.16 -4.44
C ASP A 162 29.72 3.71 -4.09
N ALA A 163 29.61 4.60 -3.11
CA ALA A 163 28.34 4.98 -2.51
C ALA A 163 27.31 5.55 -3.52
N TRP A 164 27.78 6.27 -4.54
CA TRP A 164 26.91 6.82 -5.57
C TRP A 164 26.20 5.74 -6.41
N ASP A 165 26.76 4.54 -6.52
CA ASP A 165 26.12 3.41 -7.22
C ASP A 165 24.94 2.83 -6.45
N TYR A 166 24.82 3.16 -5.15
CA TYR A 166 23.72 2.74 -4.28
C TYR A 166 22.61 3.77 -4.20
N VAL A 167 22.79 4.97 -4.74
CA VAL A 167 21.74 5.98 -4.83
C VAL A 167 20.89 5.70 -6.08
N TRP A 168 19.59 5.46 -5.89
CA TRP A 168 18.64 5.42 -6.99
C TRP A 168 18.24 6.83 -7.41
N GLY A 169 17.94 7.68 -6.44
CA GLY A 169 17.39 9.00 -6.70
C GLY A 169 17.03 9.76 -5.43
N TYR A 170 16.16 10.76 -5.59
CA TYR A 170 15.84 11.72 -4.56
C TYR A 170 14.34 11.98 -4.45
N THR A 171 13.90 12.36 -3.26
CA THR A 171 12.55 12.87 -2.93
C THR A 171 12.69 14.02 -1.92
N ILE A 172 11.60 14.72 -1.60
CA ILE A 172 11.58 15.77 -0.58
C ILE A 172 11.03 15.19 0.72
N ILE A 173 11.62 15.58 1.85
CA ILE A 173 11.15 15.21 3.18
C ILE A 173 10.98 16.49 4.01
N ASN A 174 9.94 16.55 4.83
CA ASN A 174 9.87 17.52 5.92
C ASN A 174 10.02 16.78 7.25
N ASP A 175 11.14 16.99 7.94
CA ASP A 175 11.43 16.38 9.24
C ASP A 175 10.76 17.17 10.38
N MET A 176 9.42 17.10 10.42
CA MET A 176 8.63 17.79 11.46
C MET A 176 9.07 17.36 12.85
N THR A 177 9.19 18.35 13.74
CA THR A 177 9.83 18.16 15.03
C THR A 177 9.03 18.77 16.16
N ALA A 178 8.80 18.02 17.24
CA ALA A 178 8.39 18.53 18.54
C ALA A 178 9.64 18.78 19.39
N ARG A 179 10.11 20.03 19.45
CA ARG A 179 11.43 20.37 20.02
C ARG A 179 11.57 20.06 21.51
N GLU A 180 10.52 20.31 22.28
CA GLU A 180 10.43 19.96 23.70
C GLU A 180 10.65 18.45 23.90
N ARG A 181 9.97 17.63 23.10
CA ARG A 181 10.07 16.16 23.19
C ARG A 181 11.42 15.65 22.67
N GLN A 182 11.99 16.29 21.65
CA GLN A 182 13.35 16.02 21.19
C GLN A 182 14.37 16.21 22.32
N ARG A 183 14.27 17.34 23.06
CA ARG A 183 15.15 17.66 24.20
C ARG A 183 14.92 16.70 25.38
N ASP A 184 13.67 16.55 25.80
CA ASP A 184 13.33 15.85 27.04
C ASP A 184 13.72 14.37 27.00
N HIS A 185 13.58 13.74 25.82
CA HIS A 185 13.90 12.33 25.65
C HIS A 185 15.36 12.04 25.29
N LYS A 186 16.15 13.08 24.95
CA LYS A 186 17.55 13.03 24.48
C LYS A 186 17.75 12.27 23.17
N GLN A 187 17.16 11.09 23.03
CA GLN A 187 17.00 10.37 21.77
C GLN A 187 15.91 11.04 20.95
N PHE A 188 16.24 11.44 19.71
CA PHE A 188 15.36 12.29 18.91
C PHE A 188 14.08 11.59 18.43
N PHE A 189 14.04 10.25 18.45
CA PHE A 189 12.95 9.43 17.92
C PHE A 189 11.55 9.93 18.32
N ILE A 190 11.30 10.15 19.62
CA ILE A 190 9.98 10.59 20.12
C ILE A 190 9.61 11.98 19.59
N GLY A 191 10.54 12.93 19.60
CA GLY A 191 10.30 14.28 19.06
C GLY A 191 10.15 14.32 17.54
N LYS A 192 10.57 13.27 16.83
CA LYS A 192 10.67 13.20 15.37
C LYS A 192 9.66 12.23 14.72
N SER A 193 8.89 11.48 15.51
CA SER A 193 8.08 10.35 15.01
C SER A 193 6.61 10.37 15.39
N ALA A 194 6.08 11.50 15.88
CA ALA A 194 4.64 11.62 16.07
C ALA A 194 3.92 11.40 14.72
N ASP A 195 2.71 10.87 14.74
CA ASP A 195 1.97 10.60 13.51
C ASP A 195 1.88 11.87 12.65
N THR A 196 2.00 11.75 11.33
CA THR A 196 2.08 12.85 10.35
C THR A 196 3.36 13.70 10.36
N PHE A 197 4.35 13.41 11.19
CA PHE A 197 5.60 14.21 11.24
C PHE A 197 6.62 13.90 10.13
N CYS A 198 6.29 13.04 9.16
CA CYS A 198 7.16 12.75 8.03
C CYS A 198 6.45 12.94 6.67
N PRO A 199 6.09 14.16 6.27
CA PRO A 199 5.73 14.41 4.89
C PRO A 199 6.84 13.99 3.91
N ILE A 200 6.48 13.23 2.88
CA ILE A 200 7.39 12.79 1.80
C ILE A 200 6.70 12.91 0.43
N GLY A 201 7.35 13.55 -0.54
CA GLY A 201 6.84 13.70 -1.91
C GLY A 201 7.18 15.06 -2.53
N PRO A 202 6.42 15.56 -3.52
CA PRO A 202 5.31 14.90 -4.22
C PRO A 202 5.78 13.84 -5.22
N VAL A 203 7.06 13.90 -5.63
CA VAL A 203 7.66 12.99 -6.61
C VAL A 203 8.99 12.45 -6.11
N ALA A 204 9.38 11.29 -6.65
CA ALA A 204 10.73 10.78 -6.56
C ALA A 204 11.35 10.74 -7.96
N VAL A 205 12.61 11.16 -8.10
CA VAL A 205 13.29 11.29 -9.40
C VAL A 205 14.62 10.57 -9.35
N SER A 206 14.98 9.88 -10.44
CA SER A 206 16.28 9.23 -10.61
C SER A 206 17.42 10.25 -10.44
N LYS A 207 18.53 9.84 -9.82
CA LYS A 207 19.70 10.71 -9.66
C LYS A 207 20.28 11.19 -11.00
N ASP A 208 20.14 10.35 -12.04
CA ASP A 208 20.71 10.62 -13.37
C ASP A 208 19.90 11.68 -14.13
N ASP A 209 18.67 11.94 -13.69
CA ASP A 209 17.76 12.95 -14.26
C ASP A 209 17.85 14.30 -13.52
N LEU A 210 18.74 14.43 -12.53
CA LEU A 210 18.89 15.61 -11.68
C LEU A 210 20.31 16.18 -11.76
N PRO A 211 20.48 17.48 -11.49
CA PRO A 211 21.82 18.06 -11.34
C PRO A 211 22.53 17.47 -10.12
N SER A 212 23.86 17.47 -10.15
CA SER A 212 24.70 16.97 -9.04
C SER A 212 24.58 17.80 -7.76
N VAL A 213 24.08 19.04 -7.88
CA VAL A 213 23.83 19.95 -6.76
C VAL A 213 22.34 20.24 -6.70
N LEU A 214 21.74 19.94 -5.56
CA LEU A 214 20.33 20.19 -5.30
C LEU A 214 20.21 21.35 -4.31
N LYS A 215 19.36 22.32 -4.63
CA LYS A 215 18.97 23.39 -3.72
C LYS A 215 17.71 22.99 -2.97
N VAL A 216 17.65 23.23 -1.67
CA VAL A 216 16.48 23.03 -0.81
C VAL A 216 16.04 24.36 -0.22
N GLU A 217 14.74 24.63 -0.26
CA GLU A 217 14.14 25.83 0.33
C GLU A 217 12.86 25.50 1.09
N THR A 218 12.71 26.06 2.28
CA THR A 218 11.48 25.92 3.08
C THR A 218 10.81 27.26 3.24
N HIS A 219 9.51 27.31 2.98
CA HIS A 219 8.66 28.47 3.20
C HIS A 219 7.60 28.13 4.24
N VAL A 220 7.28 29.08 5.12
CA VAL A 220 6.14 29.01 6.03
C VAL A 220 5.22 30.17 5.73
N ASN A 221 3.97 29.87 5.34
CA ASN A 221 2.99 30.89 4.91
C ASN A 221 3.55 31.82 3.81
N GLY A 222 4.36 31.27 2.89
CA GLY A 222 5.03 32.01 1.82
C GLY A 222 6.29 32.79 2.23
N GLU A 223 6.64 32.86 3.51
CA GLU A 223 7.90 33.47 3.98
C GLU A 223 9.04 32.46 3.85
N LEU A 224 10.12 32.81 3.14
CA LEU A 224 11.32 31.99 3.07
C LEU A 224 11.96 31.86 4.45
N ARG A 225 12.18 30.62 4.90
CA ARG A 225 12.75 30.28 6.20
C ARG A 225 14.11 29.59 6.10
N GLN A 226 14.26 28.66 5.16
CA GLN A 226 15.50 27.89 4.97
C GLN A 226 15.91 27.97 3.49
N SER A 227 17.20 28.08 3.19
CA SER A 227 17.74 28.05 1.82
C SER A 227 19.20 27.61 1.84
N SER A 228 19.52 26.47 1.21
CA SER A 228 20.89 25.95 1.13
C SER A 228 21.00 24.90 0.02
N THR A 229 22.17 24.27 -0.13
CA THR A 229 22.44 23.28 -1.16
C THR A 229 23.10 22.02 -0.59
N THR A 230 23.07 20.92 -1.34
CA THR A 230 23.79 19.69 -0.97
C THR A 230 25.31 19.85 -0.85
N GLN A 231 25.89 20.95 -1.34
CA GLN A 231 27.31 21.26 -1.15
C GLN A 231 27.62 21.73 0.29
N ASP A 232 26.62 22.22 1.01
CA ASP A 232 26.78 22.76 2.36
C ASP A 232 26.67 21.68 3.45
N LEU A 233 26.48 20.40 3.05
CA LEU A 233 26.44 19.27 3.96
C LEU A 233 27.79 19.07 4.68
N ILE A 234 27.77 18.93 6.01
CA ILE A 234 28.95 18.61 6.81
C ILE A 234 29.47 17.21 6.47
N PHE A 235 28.54 16.25 6.38
CA PHE A 235 28.78 14.88 5.96
C PHE A 235 28.08 14.64 4.63
N SER A 236 28.87 14.32 3.61
CA SER A 236 28.40 14.06 2.26
C SER A 236 27.50 12.82 2.18
N ILE A 237 26.66 12.74 1.14
CA ILE A 237 25.83 11.54 0.88
C ILE A 237 26.69 10.24 0.86
N PRO A 238 27.86 10.20 0.20
CA PRO A 238 28.77 9.07 0.32
C PRO A 238 29.17 8.71 1.76
N THR A 239 29.50 9.71 2.58
CA THR A 239 29.85 9.51 3.99
C THR A 239 28.69 8.96 4.80
N LEU A 240 27.45 9.40 4.52
CA LEU A 240 26.25 8.88 5.16
C LEU A 240 26.01 7.41 4.80
N ILE A 241 26.08 7.06 3.52
CA ILE A 241 25.92 5.68 3.03
C ILE A 241 26.99 4.76 3.64
N LYS A 242 28.25 5.19 3.65
CA LYS A 242 29.33 4.46 4.32
C LYS A 242 29.00 4.23 5.79
N THR A 243 28.75 5.30 6.54
CA THR A 243 28.50 5.26 7.99
C THR A 243 27.34 4.32 8.34
N ILE A 244 26.20 4.45 7.65
CA ILE A 244 25.03 3.61 7.94
C ILE A 244 25.32 2.15 7.57
N SER A 245 25.94 1.91 6.42
CA SER A 245 26.16 0.56 5.93
C SER A 245 27.28 -0.21 6.65
N GLU A 246 28.12 0.46 7.46
CA GLU A 246 29.23 -0.18 8.18
C GLU A 246 28.76 -1.32 9.11
N GLY A 247 27.61 -1.13 9.76
CA GLY A 247 27.00 -2.10 10.67
C GLY A 247 25.63 -2.61 10.23
N GLN A 248 24.98 -1.97 9.25
CA GLN A 248 23.61 -2.28 8.83
C GLN A 248 23.55 -2.58 7.34
N THR A 249 22.67 -3.49 6.93
CA THR A 249 22.44 -3.72 5.49
C THR A 249 21.43 -2.72 4.98
N LEU A 250 21.84 -1.87 4.03
CA LEU A 250 20.96 -1.02 3.24
C LEU A 250 20.11 -1.89 2.31
N GLN A 251 18.84 -1.55 2.16
CA GLN A 251 17.91 -2.21 1.26
C GLN A 251 17.42 -1.24 0.16
N PRO A 252 17.13 -1.72 -1.05
CA PRO A 252 16.45 -0.90 -2.05
C PRO A 252 15.14 -0.32 -1.49
N GLY A 253 14.95 0.97 -1.72
CA GLY A 253 13.83 1.75 -1.17
C GLY A 253 14.03 2.26 0.26
N ASP A 254 15.16 1.98 0.91
CA ASP A 254 15.52 2.70 2.13
C ASP A 254 15.73 4.19 1.83
N VAL A 255 15.37 5.04 2.79
CA VAL A 255 15.42 6.50 2.62
C VAL A 255 16.28 7.12 3.70
N ILE A 256 17.20 8.00 3.28
CA ILE A 256 18.07 8.79 4.15
C ILE A 256 17.66 10.27 4.03
N ALA A 257 17.08 10.84 5.09
CA ALA A 257 16.86 12.27 5.22
C ALA A 257 18.17 12.94 5.64
N THR A 258 18.72 13.79 4.77
CA THR A 258 20.14 14.20 4.85
C THR A 258 20.46 15.26 5.89
N GLY A 259 19.48 15.73 6.64
CA GLY A 259 19.58 16.89 7.54
C GLY A 259 19.01 18.16 6.91
N THR A 260 18.74 19.14 7.76
CA THR A 260 18.09 20.40 7.38
C THR A 260 19.03 21.62 7.47
N PRO A 261 18.85 22.65 6.61
CA PRO A 261 19.59 23.91 6.69
C PRO A 261 19.20 24.78 7.89
N ALA A 262 19.96 25.86 8.13
CA ALA A 262 19.63 26.86 9.14
C ALA A 262 18.31 27.58 8.82
N GLY A 263 17.67 28.15 9.84
CA GLY A 263 16.40 28.88 9.73
C GLY A 263 15.18 28.10 10.22
N VAL A 264 15.42 27.07 11.04
CA VAL A 264 14.37 26.37 11.79
C VAL A 264 13.72 27.33 12.79
N GLY A 265 12.47 27.08 13.14
CA GLY A 265 11.69 27.95 14.02
C GLY A 265 12.33 28.17 15.38
N ILE A 266 12.93 27.12 15.96
CA ILE A 266 13.66 27.22 17.24
C ILE A 266 14.91 28.11 17.20
N GLY A 267 15.48 28.31 16.02
CA GLY A 267 16.69 29.12 15.81
C GLY A 267 16.44 30.63 15.75
N LYS A 268 15.17 31.04 15.60
CA LYS A 268 14.78 32.46 15.65
C LYS A 268 14.91 33.02 17.07
N ASN A 269 15.05 34.35 17.17
CA ASN A 269 15.07 35.06 18.45
C ASN A 269 13.99 36.17 18.47
N PRO A 270 12.87 35.97 19.19
CA PRO A 270 12.51 34.76 19.95
C PRO A 270 12.20 33.55 19.04
N PRO A 271 12.22 32.31 19.58
CA PRO A 271 11.79 31.13 18.84
C PRO A 271 10.36 31.26 18.32
N VAL A 272 10.11 30.72 17.12
CA VAL A 272 8.77 30.73 16.48
C VAL A 272 8.38 29.30 16.14
N PHE A 273 7.24 28.85 16.65
CA PHE A 273 6.72 27.50 16.41
C PHE A 273 5.46 27.54 15.57
N LEU A 274 5.24 26.49 14.80
CA LEU A 274 4.09 26.33 13.92
C LEU A 274 2.78 26.28 14.70
N GLN A 275 1.76 26.93 14.16
CA GLN A 275 0.42 27.01 14.72
C GLN A 275 -0.61 26.33 13.81
N PRO A 276 -1.79 25.92 14.33
CA PRO A 276 -2.90 25.48 13.50
C PRO A 276 -3.21 26.45 12.36
N GLY A 277 -3.32 25.93 11.14
CA GLY A 277 -3.56 26.70 9.92
C GLY A 277 -2.30 27.13 9.17
N ASP A 278 -1.11 27.05 9.78
CA ASP A 278 0.14 27.33 9.08
C ASP A 278 0.37 26.34 7.92
N GLU A 279 0.92 26.84 6.81
CA GLU A 279 1.33 26.05 5.67
C GLU A 279 2.85 26.00 5.58
N VAL A 280 3.41 24.80 5.44
CA VAL A 280 4.83 24.57 5.22
C VAL A 280 5.04 24.02 3.83
N SER A 281 5.91 24.66 3.05
CA SER A 281 6.25 24.26 1.68
C SER A 281 7.76 24.07 1.53
N VAL A 282 8.20 22.85 1.21
CA VAL A 282 9.61 22.50 0.97
C VAL A 282 9.81 22.26 -0.52
N SER A 283 10.71 23.01 -1.16
CA SER A 283 11.02 22.88 -2.59
C SER A 283 12.44 22.39 -2.80
N VAL A 284 12.63 21.49 -3.76
CA VAL A 284 13.96 20.98 -4.13
C VAL A 284 14.13 21.00 -5.65
N THR A 285 15.31 21.39 -6.14
CA THR A 285 15.63 21.43 -7.57
C THR A 285 15.23 20.14 -8.28
N GLY A 286 14.32 20.24 -9.27
CA GLY A 286 13.85 19.12 -10.08
C GLY A 286 12.86 18.16 -9.40
N LEU A 287 12.50 18.39 -8.13
CA LEU A 287 11.53 17.56 -7.37
C LEU A 287 10.21 18.28 -7.09
N GLY A 288 10.07 19.55 -7.49
CA GLY A 288 8.88 20.36 -7.24
C GLY A 288 8.81 20.82 -5.78
N THR A 289 7.58 20.84 -5.25
CA THR A 289 7.29 21.37 -3.91
C THR A 289 6.39 20.42 -3.11
N LEU A 290 6.82 20.09 -1.90
CA LEU A 290 6.06 19.35 -0.89
C LEU A 290 5.37 20.35 0.03
N THR A 291 4.03 20.40 0.00
CA THR A 291 3.24 21.35 0.78
C THR A 291 2.26 20.62 1.69
N ASN A 292 2.24 21.01 2.96
CA ASN A 292 1.34 20.45 3.98
C ASN A 292 0.87 21.57 4.92
N LYS A 293 -0.37 21.42 5.43
CA LYS A 293 -0.96 22.37 6.39
C LYS A 293 -1.05 21.77 7.78
N ILE A 294 -0.83 22.60 8.79
CA ILE A 294 -1.06 22.22 10.18
C ILE A 294 -2.57 22.21 10.43
N GLY A 295 -3.06 21.08 10.90
CA GLY A 295 -4.45 20.85 11.24
C GLY A 295 -4.90 21.60 12.48
N THR A 296 -6.20 21.54 12.75
CA THR A 296 -6.76 21.95 14.04
C THR A 296 -6.61 20.81 15.06
N ALA A 297 -6.76 21.12 16.35
CA ALA A 297 -6.61 20.14 17.43
C ALA A 297 -7.68 19.02 17.43
N GLU A 298 -8.81 19.23 16.75
CA GLU A 298 -9.95 18.31 16.72
C GLU A 298 -9.90 17.27 15.59
N ILE A 299 -8.84 17.29 14.77
CA ILE A 299 -8.74 16.39 13.62
C ILE A 299 -8.45 14.97 14.11
N LEU A 300 -9.29 14.02 13.66
CA LEU A 300 -9.07 12.59 13.87
C LEU A 300 -7.74 12.17 13.27
N ASN A 301 -6.96 11.37 14.02
CA ASN A 301 -5.69 10.87 13.54
C ASN A 301 -5.88 9.80 12.44
N PRO A 302 -5.61 10.11 11.16
CA PRO A 302 -5.86 9.17 10.06
C PRO A 302 -4.89 7.97 10.10
N THR A 303 -3.78 8.09 10.81
CA THR A 303 -2.79 7.03 10.97
C THR A 303 -3.36 5.84 11.74
N VAL A 304 -4.23 6.08 12.73
CA VAL A 304 -4.88 4.99 13.49
C VAL A 304 -5.69 4.10 12.56
N GLN A 305 -6.53 4.71 11.72
CA GLN A 305 -7.36 3.97 10.76
C GLN A 305 -6.49 3.24 9.72
N ARG A 306 -5.43 3.88 9.23
CA ARG A 306 -4.50 3.26 8.28
C ARG A 306 -3.81 2.04 8.89
N VAL A 307 -3.26 2.15 10.09
CA VAL A 307 -2.58 1.04 10.77
C VAL A 307 -3.57 -0.05 11.19
N SER A 308 -4.79 0.28 11.61
CA SER A 308 -5.79 -0.72 11.97
C SER A 308 -6.38 -1.44 10.76
N SER A 309 -6.25 -0.88 9.55
CA SER A 309 -6.66 -1.53 8.31
C SER A 309 -5.67 -2.60 7.82
N ASP A 310 -4.43 -2.59 8.33
CA ASP A 310 -3.45 -3.63 8.01
C ASP A 310 -3.79 -4.92 8.75
N SER A 311 -4.31 -5.90 8.02
CA SER A 311 -4.56 -7.23 8.56
C SER A 311 -3.25 -8.03 8.67
N PRO A 312 -2.96 -8.66 9.83
CA PRO A 312 -1.84 -9.60 9.93
C PRO A 312 -2.10 -10.90 9.16
N PHE A 313 -3.36 -11.14 8.75
CA PHE A 313 -3.74 -12.33 8.02
C PHE A 313 -3.47 -12.18 6.54
N GLN A 314 -2.59 -13.04 6.01
CA GLN A 314 -2.46 -13.23 4.58
C GLN A 314 -3.65 -14.03 4.06
N ILE A 315 -4.50 -13.37 3.28
CA ILE A 315 -5.67 -14.00 2.70
C ILE A 315 -5.21 -14.91 1.54
N THR A 316 -5.55 -16.20 1.59
CA THR A 316 -5.14 -17.14 0.55
C THR A 316 -5.87 -16.82 -0.76
N ASN A 317 -5.19 -16.90 -1.91
CA ASN A 317 -5.67 -16.53 -3.25
C ASN A 317 -5.98 -15.05 -3.48
N SER A 318 -5.93 -14.17 -2.48
CA SER A 318 -6.20 -12.74 -2.69
C SER A 318 -5.21 -12.09 -3.65
N ALA A 319 -3.98 -12.59 -3.74
CA ALA A 319 -2.99 -12.14 -4.73
C ALA A 319 -3.42 -12.40 -6.19
N LYS A 320 -4.42 -13.27 -6.43
CA LYS A 320 -4.99 -13.50 -7.76
C LYS A 320 -6.07 -12.49 -8.12
N THR A 321 -6.58 -11.74 -7.14
CA THR A 321 -7.55 -10.67 -7.35
C THR A 321 -6.86 -9.32 -7.26
N LEU A 322 -7.28 -8.39 -8.11
CA LEU A 322 -6.73 -7.06 -8.12
C LEU A 322 -7.00 -6.40 -6.76
N GLY A 323 -5.95 -5.87 -6.12
CA GLY A 323 -6.07 -5.22 -4.81
C GLY A 323 -6.63 -6.09 -3.70
N ALA A 324 -6.47 -7.42 -3.79
CA ALA A 324 -6.97 -8.38 -2.81
C ALA A 324 -8.50 -8.36 -2.59
N GLY A 325 -9.29 -7.84 -3.54
CA GLY A 325 -10.75 -7.81 -3.39
C GLY A 325 -11.55 -7.09 -4.47
N VAL A 326 -10.91 -6.34 -5.37
CA VAL A 326 -11.63 -5.62 -6.43
C VAL A 326 -12.35 -6.62 -7.34
N GLY A 327 -13.66 -6.41 -7.53
CA GLY A 327 -14.52 -7.28 -8.34
C GLY A 327 -15.14 -8.46 -7.59
N LEU A 328 -14.83 -8.65 -6.30
CA LEU A 328 -15.47 -9.65 -5.46
C LEU A 328 -16.75 -9.10 -4.83
N ALA A 329 -17.74 -9.97 -4.64
CA ALA A 329 -18.96 -9.66 -3.91
C ALA A 329 -18.78 -9.99 -2.42
N GLU A 330 -19.14 -9.06 -1.54
CA GLU A 330 -19.22 -9.31 -0.10
C GLU A 330 -20.54 -9.99 0.23
N LEU A 331 -20.48 -11.29 0.52
CA LEU A 331 -21.63 -12.17 0.72
C LEU A 331 -21.46 -12.91 2.05
N ASN A 332 -22.33 -12.62 3.01
CA ASN A 332 -22.32 -13.21 4.36
C ASN A 332 -20.95 -13.12 5.07
N GLY A 333 -20.29 -11.95 4.97
CA GLY A 333 -18.96 -11.71 5.56
C GLY A 333 -17.79 -12.38 4.83
N LYS A 334 -18.04 -13.01 3.66
CA LYS A 334 -17.01 -13.55 2.77
C LYS A 334 -16.90 -12.73 1.51
N GLN A 335 -15.70 -12.66 0.93
CA GLN A 335 -15.52 -12.15 -0.42
C GLN A 335 -15.54 -13.31 -1.41
N LEU A 336 -16.52 -13.31 -2.32
CA LEU A 336 -16.68 -14.37 -3.33
C LEU A 336 -16.63 -13.78 -4.74
N ASN A 337 -15.94 -14.45 -5.65
CA ASN A 337 -16.00 -14.14 -7.07
C ASN A 337 -17.35 -14.62 -7.59
N TYR A 338 -18.27 -13.69 -7.80
CA TYR A 338 -19.65 -13.96 -8.22
C TYR A 338 -19.99 -13.16 -9.47
N GLN A 339 -20.51 -13.84 -10.48
CA GLN A 339 -20.94 -13.26 -11.74
C GLN A 339 -22.38 -13.64 -12.06
N ARG A 340 -23.17 -12.63 -12.44
CA ARG A 340 -24.48 -12.82 -13.04
C ARG A 340 -24.39 -12.69 -14.56
N LYS A 341 -24.97 -13.63 -15.30
CA LYS A 341 -25.08 -13.57 -16.77
C LYS A 341 -26.53 -13.76 -17.21
N GLY A 342 -26.98 -12.97 -18.18
CA GLY A 342 -28.37 -12.99 -18.65
C GLY A 342 -29.34 -12.25 -17.73
N SER A 343 -30.55 -11.99 -18.24
CA SER A 343 -31.60 -11.20 -17.58
C SER A 343 -32.96 -11.90 -17.52
N GLY A 344 -33.01 -13.19 -17.86
CA GLY A 344 -34.24 -13.98 -17.81
C GLY A 344 -34.79 -14.18 -16.39
N SER A 345 -36.07 -14.50 -16.27
CA SER A 345 -36.74 -14.74 -14.98
C SER A 345 -36.45 -16.11 -14.36
N ASN A 346 -35.93 -17.04 -15.15
CA ASN A 346 -35.55 -18.37 -14.67
C ASN A 346 -34.13 -18.35 -14.10
N HIS A 347 -33.97 -18.69 -12.82
CA HIS A 347 -32.68 -18.70 -12.15
C HIS A 347 -31.97 -20.06 -12.30
N ILE A 348 -30.69 -20.03 -12.69
CA ILE A 348 -29.81 -21.20 -12.71
C ILE A 348 -28.54 -20.88 -11.92
N VAL A 349 -28.26 -21.65 -10.89
CA VAL A 349 -27.05 -21.51 -10.05
C VAL A 349 -26.09 -22.65 -10.34
N PHE A 350 -24.83 -22.34 -10.60
CA PHE A 350 -23.81 -23.35 -10.90
C PHE A 350 -22.75 -23.43 -9.81
N VAL A 351 -22.44 -24.66 -9.38
CA VAL A 351 -21.48 -24.97 -8.31
C VAL A 351 -20.39 -25.89 -8.86
N HIS A 352 -19.17 -25.36 -9.02
CA HIS A 352 -18.04 -26.15 -9.53
C HIS A 352 -17.51 -27.16 -8.47
N GLY A 353 -16.64 -28.07 -8.92
CA GLY A 353 -15.99 -29.07 -8.05
C GLY A 353 -14.66 -28.59 -7.47
N LEU A 354 -13.96 -29.48 -6.74
CA LEU A 354 -12.65 -29.18 -6.15
C LEU A 354 -11.67 -28.65 -7.21
N GLY A 355 -10.96 -27.58 -6.88
CA GLY A 355 -9.96 -26.96 -7.75
C GLY A 355 -10.53 -26.32 -9.03
N GLY A 356 -11.86 -26.33 -9.20
CA GLY A 356 -12.54 -25.67 -10.29
C GLY A 356 -12.69 -24.17 -10.09
N THR A 357 -13.24 -23.52 -11.11
CA THR A 357 -13.65 -22.12 -11.10
C THR A 357 -15.02 -21.99 -11.77
N LEU A 358 -15.61 -20.81 -11.71
CA LEU A 358 -16.85 -20.46 -12.38
C LEU A 358 -16.79 -20.64 -13.90
N ASP A 359 -15.58 -20.60 -14.49
CA ASP A 359 -15.35 -20.78 -15.93
C ASP A 359 -15.51 -22.24 -16.39
N TYR A 360 -15.56 -23.19 -15.45
CA TYR A 360 -15.84 -24.61 -15.75
C TYR A 360 -17.12 -24.77 -16.58
N TRP A 361 -18.09 -23.87 -16.40
CA TRP A 361 -19.39 -23.90 -17.04
C TRP A 361 -19.44 -23.17 -18.39
N THR A 362 -18.42 -22.39 -18.76
CA THR A 362 -18.41 -21.56 -19.97
C THR A 362 -18.69 -22.36 -21.26
N PRO A 363 -18.10 -23.55 -21.50
CA PRO A 363 -18.42 -24.33 -22.69
C PRO A 363 -19.90 -24.77 -22.75
N LEU A 364 -20.50 -25.13 -21.61
CA LEU A 364 -21.90 -25.54 -21.53
C LEU A 364 -22.84 -24.35 -21.77
N ILE A 365 -22.58 -23.23 -21.09
CA ILE A 365 -23.39 -22.01 -21.17
C ILE A 365 -23.41 -21.48 -22.60
N SER A 366 -22.25 -21.43 -23.26
CA SER A 366 -22.12 -20.93 -24.63
C SER A 366 -22.77 -21.86 -25.65
N LYS A 367 -22.54 -23.18 -25.55
CA LYS A 367 -23.10 -24.16 -26.52
C LYS A 367 -24.62 -24.27 -26.46
N LEU A 368 -25.22 -24.02 -25.30
CA LEU A 368 -26.66 -24.12 -25.10
C LEU A 368 -27.35 -22.74 -25.05
N SER A 369 -26.64 -21.64 -25.29
CA SER A 369 -27.18 -20.27 -25.21
C SER A 369 -27.95 -19.98 -23.91
N LEU A 370 -27.48 -20.53 -22.78
CA LEU A 370 -28.28 -20.52 -21.54
C LEU A 370 -28.58 -19.10 -21.03
N ALA A 371 -27.70 -18.14 -21.30
CA ALA A 371 -27.84 -16.76 -20.84
C ALA A 371 -28.91 -15.94 -21.60
N GLU A 372 -29.40 -16.42 -22.75
CA GLU A 372 -30.40 -15.69 -23.56
C GLU A 372 -31.77 -15.66 -22.88
N ASN A 373 -32.15 -16.75 -22.19
CA ASN A 373 -33.49 -16.94 -21.63
C ASN A 373 -33.51 -17.11 -20.10
N ASN A 374 -32.34 -17.09 -19.45
CA ASN A 374 -32.20 -17.36 -18.02
C ASN A 374 -31.31 -16.31 -17.35
N SER A 375 -31.43 -16.20 -16.03
CA SER A 375 -30.48 -15.52 -15.16
C SER A 375 -29.54 -16.58 -14.57
N LEU A 376 -28.29 -16.58 -15.02
CA LEU A 376 -27.25 -17.50 -14.58
C LEU A 376 -26.45 -16.88 -13.45
N HIS A 377 -26.21 -17.65 -12.40
CA HIS A 377 -25.45 -17.27 -11.21
C HIS A 377 -24.25 -18.19 -11.09
N LEU A 378 -23.07 -17.62 -11.35
CA LEU A 378 -21.78 -18.31 -11.42
C LEU A 378 -20.90 -17.80 -10.29
N PHE A 379 -20.23 -18.67 -9.55
CA PHE A 379 -19.34 -18.22 -8.49
C PHE A 379 -18.21 -19.20 -8.26
N ASP A 380 -17.11 -18.70 -7.68
CA ASP A 380 -16.06 -19.54 -7.12
C ASP A 380 -16.37 -19.83 -5.64
N LEU A 381 -16.32 -21.10 -5.24
CA LEU A 381 -16.38 -21.49 -3.82
C LEU A 381 -15.23 -20.84 -3.04
N GLU A 382 -15.39 -20.62 -1.73
CA GLU A 382 -14.31 -20.08 -0.91
C GLU A 382 -13.01 -20.91 -1.10
N GLY A 383 -11.89 -20.23 -1.37
CA GLY A 383 -10.59 -20.86 -1.61
C GLY A 383 -10.36 -21.40 -3.01
N HIS A 384 -11.31 -21.21 -3.91
CA HIS A 384 -11.24 -21.62 -5.31
C HIS A 384 -11.21 -20.41 -6.24
N GLY A 385 -10.67 -20.60 -7.45
CA GLY A 385 -10.57 -19.55 -8.45
C GLY A 385 -10.02 -18.23 -7.90
N LEU A 386 -10.86 -17.19 -7.97
CA LEU A 386 -10.61 -15.85 -7.46
C LEU A 386 -11.27 -15.57 -6.10
N SER A 387 -12.06 -16.50 -5.55
CA SER A 387 -12.60 -16.39 -4.20
C SER A 387 -11.51 -16.66 -3.16
N PRO A 388 -11.11 -15.66 -2.35
CA PRO A 388 -10.14 -15.85 -1.30
C PRO A 388 -10.61 -16.78 -0.18
N THR A 389 -9.69 -17.19 0.68
CA THR A 389 -10.01 -17.81 1.98
C THR A 389 -9.31 -17.06 3.09
N HIS A 390 -10.07 -16.72 4.13
CA HIS A 390 -9.49 -16.18 5.36
C HIS A 390 -8.82 -17.32 6.16
N PRO A 391 -7.64 -17.13 6.77
CA PRO A 391 -6.98 -18.19 7.56
C PRO A 391 -7.80 -18.75 8.73
N LEU A 392 -8.82 -18.02 9.19
CA LEU A 392 -9.75 -18.45 10.24
C LEU A 392 -11.01 -19.14 9.71
N SER A 393 -11.21 -19.19 8.39
CA SER A 393 -12.36 -19.88 7.79
C SER A 393 -12.21 -21.39 7.94
N LYS A 394 -13.26 -22.06 8.43
CA LYS A 394 -13.38 -23.53 8.41
C LYS A 394 -14.07 -23.94 7.11
N LEU A 395 -13.31 -24.49 6.16
CA LEU A 395 -13.86 -25.01 4.90
C LEU A 395 -14.44 -26.42 5.10
N SER A 396 -15.74 -26.58 4.84
CA SER A 396 -16.47 -27.84 4.93
C SER A 396 -17.59 -27.92 3.87
N ILE A 397 -18.25 -29.07 3.75
CA ILE A 397 -19.42 -29.20 2.86
C ILE A 397 -20.53 -28.24 3.28
N GLU A 398 -20.74 -28.11 4.59
CA GLU A 398 -21.71 -27.19 5.19
C GLU A 398 -21.33 -25.73 4.92
N SER A 399 -20.05 -25.37 5.03
CA SER A 399 -19.62 -24.00 4.72
C SER A 399 -19.83 -23.65 3.25
N PHE A 400 -19.58 -24.59 2.33
CA PHE A 400 -19.86 -24.41 0.90
C PHE A 400 -21.37 -24.35 0.60
N ALA A 401 -22.19 -25.10 1.34
CA ALA A 401 -23.65 -24.96 1.24
C ALA A 401 -24.13 -23.57 1.69
N LEU A 402 -23.49 -22.97 2.69
CA LEU A 402 -23.74 -21.57 3.08
C LEU A 402 -23.28 -20.56 2.02
N ASP A 403 -22.20 -20.83 1.28
CA ASP A 403 -21.82 -20.02 0.12
C ASP A 403 -22.93 -20.06 -0.95
N ILE A 404 -23.46 -21.26 -1.27
CA ILE A 404 -24.61 -21.43 -2.19
C ILE A 404 -25.81 -20.62 -1.69
N ARG A 405 -26.13 -20.68 -0.39
CA ARG A 405 -27.21 -19.90 0.19
C ARG A 405 -27.03 -18.40 -0.04
N SER A 406 -25.81 -17.90 0.15
CA SER A 406 -25.48 -16.49 -0.03
C SER A 406 -25.66 -16.03 -1.48
N ILE A 407 -25.37 -16.90 -2.46
CA ILE A 407 -25.66 -16.65 -3.88
C ILE A 407 -27.18 -16.58 -4.13
N PHE A 408 -27.96 -17.47 -3.50
CA PHE A 408 -29.42 -17.45 -3.63
C PHE A 408 -30.02 -16.16 -3.08
N ASP A 409 -29.54 -15.69 -1.93
CA ASP A 409 -29.97 -14.44 -1.32
C ASP A 409 -29.59 -13.24 -2.20
N ALA A 410 -28.35 -13.18 -2.69
CA ALA A 410 -27.88 -12.13 -3.61
C ALA A 410 -28.64 -12.11 -4.95
N ALA A 411 -29.15 -13.27 -5.38
CA ALA A 411 -29.95 -13.43 -6.58
C ALA A 411 -31.44 -13.15 -6.38
N ASN A 412 -31.89 -12.90 -5.14
CA ASN A 412 -33.30 -12.77 -4.75
C ASN A 412 -34.15 -14.01 -5.13
N ILE A 413 -33.57 -15.21 -5.01
CA ILE A 413 -34.27 -16.47 -5.28
C ILE A 413 -35.15 -16.81 -4.08
N THR A 414 -36.43 -17.12 -4.34
CA THR A 414 -37.43 -17.34 -3.29
C THR A 414 -38.26 -18.60 -3.58
N SER A 415 -39.03 -19.06 -2.60
CA SER A 415 -39.87 -20.25 -2.76
C SER A 415 -40.96 -20.13 -3.83
N SER A 416 -41.35 -18.91 -4.23
CA SER A 416 -42.29 -18.68 -5.33
C SER A 416 -41.63 -18.69 -6.71
N ALA A 417 -40.30 -18.56 -6.76
CA ALA A 417 -39.49 -18.61 -7.97
C ALA A 417 -38.19 -19.40 -7.72
N PRO A 418 -38.30 -20.72 -7.47
CA PRO A 418 -37.15 -21.54 -7.10
C PRO A 418 -36.18 -21.73 -8.27
N ALA A 419 -34.91 -21.95 -7.97
CA ALA A 419 -33.87 -22.04 -8.98
C ALA A 419 -33.58 -23.49 -9.40
N THR A 420 -32.95 -23.62 -10.57
CA THR A 420 -32.26 -24.86 -10.95
C THR A 420 -30.83 -24.82 -10.41
N LEU A 421 -30.44 -25.82 -9.61
CA LEU A 421 -29.11 -25.93 -9.02
C LEU A 421 -28.29 -26.99 -9.77
N PHE A 422 -27.24 -26.56 -10.47
CA PHE A 422 -26.28 -27.42 -11.17
C PHE A 422 -25.01 -27.56 -10.36
N ALA A 423 -24.54 -28.80 -10.16
CA ALA A 423 -23.32 -29.05 -9.39
C ALA A 423 -22.45 -30.13 -10.01
N HIS A 424 -21.13 -30.03 -9.81
CA HIS A 424 -20.15 -31.01 -10.26
C HIS A 424 -19.23 -31.49 -9.14
N SER A 425 -18.95 -32.80 -9.08
CA SER A 425 -17.97 -33.40 -8.17
C SER A 425 -18.19 -32.97 -6.71
N LEU A 426 -17.20 -32.40 -6.00
CA LEU A 426 -17.34 -31.88 -4.63
C LEU A 426 -18.54 -30.94 -4.47
N GLY A 427 -18.82 -30.10 -5.48
CA GLY A 427 -19.96 -29.20 -5.48
C GLY A 427 -21.30 -29.94 -5.36
N CYS A 428 -21.38 -31.21 -5.80
CA CYS A 428 -22.59 -32.02 -5.63
C CYS A 428 -22.89 -32.30 -4.16
N LEU A 429 -21.87 -32.49 -3.32
CA LEU A 429 -22.06 -32.70 -1.88
C LEU A 429 -22.60 -31.42 -1.22
N ALA A 430 -22.02 -30.26 -1.55
CA ALA A 430 -22.49 -28.96 -1.07
C ALA A 430 -23.92 -28.66 -1.55
N ALA A 431 -24.22 -28.94 -2.82
CA ALA A 431 -25.55 -28.73 -3.39
C ALA A 431 -26.62 -29.66 -2.79
N LEU A 432 -26.26 -30.92 -2.51
CA LEU A 432 -27.14 -31.85 -1.80
C LEU A 432 -27.43 -31.36 -0.37
N ASN A 433 -26.39 -30.97 0.38
CA ASN A 433 -26.56 -30.43 1.73
C ASN A 433 -27.46 -29.19 1.73
N PHE A 434 -27.19 -28.24 0.82
CA PHE A 434 -28.02 -27.04 0.64
C PHE A 434 -29.48 -27.38 0.32
N ALA A 435 -29.72 -28.30 -0.62
CA ALA A 435 -31.07 -28.67 -1.06
C ALA A 435 -31.88 -29.39 0.03
N LEU A 436 -31.23 -30.18 0.89
CA LEU A 436 -31.87 -30.82 2.04
C LEU A 436 -32.37 -29.78 3.05
N ASP A 437 -31.57 -28.74 3.31
CA ASP A 437 -31.92 -27.67 4.25
C ASP A 437 -32.89 -26.63 3.64
N ASN A 438 -32.90 -26.48 2.31
CA ASN A 438 -33.65 -25.44 1.59
C ASN A 438 -34.50 -26.02 0.43
N PRO A 439 -35.36 -27.03 0.66
CA PRO A 439 -36.03 -27.75 -0.43
C PRO A 439 -36.98 -26.86 -1.25
N SER A 440 -37.55 -25.81 -0.64
CA SER A 440 -38.47 -24.90 -1.34
C SER A 440 -37.76 -23.93 -2.29
N LEU A 441 -36.43 -23.76 -2.18
CA LEU A 441 -35.66 -22.86 -3.04
C LEU A 441 -35.11 -23.57 -4.29
N VAL A 442 -35.08 -24.89 -4.29
CA VAL A 442 -34.50 -25.70 -5.38
C VAL A 442 -35.63 -26.37 -6.16
N GLY A 443 -35.94 -25.84 -7.34
CA GLY A 443 -36.96 -26.41 -8.22
C GLY A 443 -36.46 -27.63 -8.99
N LYS A 444 -35.17 -27.65 -9.32
CA LYS A 444 -34.49 -28.77 -9.99
C LYS A 444 -33.05 -28.87 -9.47
N LEU A 445 -32.61 -30.10 -9.17
CA LEU A 445 -31.24 -30.40 -8.76
C LEU A 445 -30.56 -31.27 -9.82
N VAL A 446 -29.43 -30.82 -10.36
CA VAL A 446 -28.66 -31.55 -11.37
C VAL A 446 -27.25 -31.81 -10.85
N LEU A 447 -26.90 -33.08 -10.67
CA LEU A 447 -25.62 -33.52 -10.13
C LEU A 447 -24.79 -34.21 -11.22
N VAL A 448 -23.60 -33.67 -11.50
CA VAL A 448 -22.70 -34.19 -12.53
C VAL A 448 -21.49 -34.83 -11.85
N GLY A 449 -21.32 -36.14 -12.02
CA GLY A 449 -20.23 -36.90 -11.41
C GLY A 449 -20.13 -36.73 -9.89
N PRO A 450 -21.21 -36.91 -9.10
CA PRO A 450 -21.15 -36.81 -7.65
C PRO A 450 -20.15 -37.85 -7.11
N PRO A 451 -19.31 -37.48 -6.13
CA PRO A 451 -18.40 -38.43 -5.51
C PRO A 451 -19.20 -39.56 -4.83
N PRO A 452 -18.65 -40.78 -4.78
CA PRO A 452 -19.27 -41.88 -4.05
C PRO A 452 -19.50 -41.52 -2.58
N SER A 453 -20.65 -41.94 -2.06
CA SER A 453 -21.01 -41.80 -0.64
C SER A 453 -21.27 -43.19 -0.04
N PRO A 454 -20.50 -43.63 0.98
CA PRO A 454 -19.39 -42.91 1.62
C PRO A 454 -18.14 -42.81 0.72
N LEU A 455 -17.27 -41.85 1.03
CA LEU A 455 -15.99 -41.69 0.31
C LEU A 455 -15.09 -42.94 0.51
N PRO A 456 -14.36 -43.38 -0.54
CA PRO A 456 -13.39 -44.46 -0.42
C PRO A 456 -12.29 -44.15 0.60
N ASP A 457 -11.84 -45.17 1.34
CA ASP A 457 -10.82 -45.04 2.39
C ASP A 457 -9.54 -44.30 1.96
N ALA A 458 -9.11 -44.49 0.70
CA ALA A 458 -7.95 -43.81 0.15
C ALA A 458 -8.15 -42.28 0.01
N ALA A 459 -9.36 -41.84 -0.36
CA ALA A 459 -9.73 -40.44 -0.43
C ALA A 459 -9.91 -39.84 0.97
N SER A 460 -10.48 -40.61 1.90
CA SER A 460 -10.62 -40.23 3.31
C SER A 460 -9.26 -40.00 4.00
N LYS A 461 -8.27 -40.87 3.74
CA LYS A 461 -6.91 -40.78 4.32
C LYS A 461 -6.00 -39.75 3.62
N GLY A 462 -6.19 -39.51 2.32
CA GLY A 462 -5.40 -38.53 1.54
C GLY A 462 -5.68 -37.07 1.87
N ALA A 463 -6.81 -36.78 2.53
CA ALA A 463 -7.22 -35.45 2.97
C ALA A 463 -6.17 -34.76 3.89
N GLY A 464 -5.40 -35.53 4.67
CA GLY A 464 -4.45 -34.96 5.63
C GLY A 464 -3.12 -34.42 5.06
N CYS A 465 -2.79 -34.66 3.79
CA CYS A 465 -1.44 -34.38 3.24
C CYS A 465 -1.31 -33.10 2.39
N ARG A 466 -2.40 -32.37 2.17
CA ARG A 466 -2.38 -31.01 1.59
C ARG A 466 -3.30 -30.14 2.45
N ASN A 467 -2.86 -28.94 2.83
CA ASN A 467 -3.58 -27.96 3.67
C ASN A 467 -4.96 -27.47 3.14
N PHE A 468 -5.64 -28.25 2.30
CA PHE A 468 -6.91 -27.94 1.63
C PHE A 468 -8.06 -28.91 1.96
N TRP A 469 -7.84 -29.95 2.79
CA TRP A 469 -8.87 -30.96 3.06
C TRP A 469 -8.97 -31.31 4.55
N ALA A 470 -9.80 -30.56 5.27
CA ALA A 470 -10.44 -31.04 6.50
C ALA A 470 -11.95 -31.22 6.24
N LEU A 471 -12.32 -31.98 5.20
CA LEU A 471 -13.68 -32.52 5.10
C LEU A 471 -13.82 -33.69 6.07
N GLN A 472 -13.72 -33.41 7.37
CA GLN A 472 -14.25 -34.29 8.40
C GLN A 472 -15.73 -33.95 8.54
N THR A 473 -16.58 -34.87 8.10
CA THR A 473 -17.94 -34.95 8.63
C THR A 473 -17.80 -35.34 10.11
N ASP A 474 -17.89 -34.37 11.01
CA ASP A 474 -18.04 -34.65 12.45
C ASP A 474 -19.44 -35.28 12.66
N GLU A 475 -19.54 -36.60 12.56
CA GLU A 475 -20.60 -37.35 13.24
C GLU A 475 -20.04 -38.62 13.89
N PRO A 476 -19.78 -38.60 15.21
CA PRO A 476 -20.01 -39.75 16.06
C PRO A 476 -21.42 -39.59 16.68
N ASN A 477 -22.35 -40.46 16.29
CA ASN A 477 -23.73 -40.61 16.80
C ASN A 477 -24.85 -39.84 16.07
N ARG A 478 -25.37 -40.44 15.00
CA ARG A 478 -26.83 -40.58 14.88
C ARG A 478 -27.21 -42.05 14.77
N ASN A 479 -28.09 -42.43 15.67
CA ASN A 479 -28.65 -43.75 15.80
C ASN A 479 -29.24 -44.24 14.47
N ARG A 480 -28.99 -45.51 14.19
CA ARG A 480 -29.74 -46.34 13.24
C ARG A 480 -31.24 -46.14 13.47
N CYS A 481 -31.95 -45.70 12.42
CA CYS A 481 -33.31 -46.14 12.17
C CYS A 481 -33.34 -46.78 10.78
N ARG A 482 -33.95 -47.96 10.75
CA ARG A 482 -34.06 -48.87 9.60
C ARG A 482 -34.85 -48.27 8.44
#